data_AF-A0A2S2B4V7-F1
#
_entry.id   AF-A0A2S2B4V7-F1
#
_cell.length_a   1.000
_cell.length_b   1.000
_cell.length_c   1.000
_cell.angle_alpha   90.00
_cell.angle_beta   90.00
_cell.angle_gamma   90.00
#
_symmetry.space_group_name_H-M   'P 1'
#
loop_
_entity.id
_entity.type
_entity.pdbx_description
1 polymer ?
#
loop_
_entity_poly.entity_id
_entity_poly.type
_entity_poly.pdbx_seq_one_letter_code
_entity_poly.pdbx_strand_id
1 'polypeptide(L)'
;MAIRLYEAYTPGTRNRAILQFGETTESKPHKQLTYHRTSKSGRNNAGIITSRHRGGGHKRLYREIDFRRDKLNVPGGVASIEYDPNRNAFICLIKYTDGDKRYILHPRGVGVGDIVTSGPDASVSIGNALPLTRIPLGTIIHNVELKSGKGGQSVRAAGAAAKVVAKEGQLATLRLPSNEIRLISQSCLASIGRVGNVDINNEGLGKAGSKRWLGRRPKVRGSATNPVDHPHGGGEGRTSIGRKKPSTPWGHVALGRRSRRSGKYSNPLILRRRKGF
;
A
#
# COMPACT_ATOMS: atom_id res chain seq x y z
N MET A 1 -3.32 -8.64 16.19
CA MET A 1 -3.24 -7.41 17.01
C MET A 1 -4.58 -7.20 17.68
N ALA A 2 -4.65 -6.44 18.77
CA ALA A 2 -5.91 -6.09 19.38
C ALA A 2 -6.43 -4.77 18.80
N ILE A 3 -7.71 -4.75 18.42
CA ILE A 3 -8.43 -3.52 18.08
C ILE A 3 -8.99 -2.97 19.37
N ARG A 4 -8.67 -1.71 19.67
CA ARG A 4 -9.27 -1.00 20.80
C ARG A 4 -10.60 -0.40 20.36
N LEU A 5 -11.68 -0.94 20.93
CA LEU A 5 -13.00 -0.31 20.88
C LEU A 5 -13.08 0.78 21.94
N TYR A 6 -13.71 1.90 21.59
CA TYR A 6 -13.97 2.97 22.54
C TYR A 6 -15.33 2.76 23.21
N GLU A 7 -15.43 3.13 24.47
CA GLU A 7 -16.70 3.23 25.16
C GLU A 7 -17.58 4.33 24.53
N ALA A 8 -18.89 4.13 24.57
CA ALA A 8 -19.88 4.90 23.84
C ALA A 8 -20.25 6.23 24.53
N TYR A 9 -19.29 6.94 25.10
CA TYR A 9 -19.51 8.23 25.77
C TYR A 9 -20.01 9.34 24.83
N THR A 10 -19.61 9.31 23.56
CA THR A 10 -20.04 10.31 22.56
C THR A 10 -20.54 9.62 21.29
N PRO A 11 -21.41 10.27 20.49
CA PRO A 11 -21.86 9.72 19.22
C PRO A 11 -20.69 9.37 18.26
N GLY A 12 -19.59 10.12 18.34
CA GLY A 12 -18.40 9.89 17.52
C GLY A 12 -17.49 8.77 18.00
N THR A 13 -17.62 8.29 19.24
CA THR A 13 -16.82 7.19 19.81
C THR A 13 -17.54 5.85 19.80
N ARG A 14 -18.89 5.83 19.76
CA ARG A 14 -19.72 4.61 19.79
C ARG A 14 -19.25 3.48 18.86
N ASN A 15 -18.91 3.81 17.61
CA ASN A 15 -18.46 2.84 16.61
C ASN A 15 -16.98 3.05 16.22
N ARG A 16 -16.19 3.70 17.09
CA ARG A 16 -14.79 4.01 16.80
C ARG A 16 -13.91 2.84 17.22
N ALA A 17 -13.15 2.34 16.26
CA ALA A 17 -12.22 1.24 16.43
C ALA A 17 -10.83 1.70 15.98
N ILE A 18 -9.85 1.69 16.89
CA ILE A 18 -8.47 2.09 16.59
C ILE A 18 -7.56 0.90 16.82
N LEU A 19 -6.51 0.79 16.00
CA LEU A 19 -5.44 -0.18 16.22
C LEU A 19 -4.67 0.14 17.51
N GLN A 20 -4.45 -0.88 18.33
CA GLN A 20 -3.49 -0.76 19.42
C GLN A 20 -2.08 -0.86 18.84
N PHE A 21 -1.22 0.11 19.15
CA PHE A 21 0.17 0.19 18.70
C PHE A 21 1.10 -0.81 19.41
N GLY A 22 0.62 -2.00 19.81
CA GLY A 22 1.37 -2.95 20.62
C GLY A 22 2.68 -3.43 19.98
N GLU A 23 2.79 -3.37 18.64
CA GLU A 23 4.01 -3.74 17.91
C GLU A 23 5.01 -2.59 17.75
N THR A 24 4.64 -1.34 18.04
CA THR A 24 5.60 -0.22 17.89
C THR A 24 6.46 -0.11 19.14
N THR A 25 7.77 -0.18 18.96
CA THR A 25 8.74 -0.11 20.05
C THR A 25 9.28 1.29 20.27
N GLU A 26 9.24 2.14 19.24
CA GLU A 26 9.73 3.51 19.29
C GLU A 26 8.74 4.49 18.66
N SER A 27 8.55 5.64 19.31
CA SER A 27 7.62 6.68 18.87
C SER A 27 8.28 7.78 18.04
N LYS A 28 9.60 7.96 18.17
CA LYS A 28 10.37 8.99 17.48
C LYS A 28 11.10 8.38 16.26
N PRO A 29 11.05 9.04 15.10
CA PRO A 29 11.76 8.55 13.92
C PRO A 29 13.24 8.93 13.94
N HIS A 30 14.05 8.19 13.18
CA HIS A 30 15.45 8.47 12.98
C HIS A 30 15.66 9.72 12.10
N LYS A 31 16.18 10.80 12.70
CA LYS A 31 16.26 12.14 12.09
C LYS A 31 16.89 12.15 10.70
N GLN A 32 17.98 11.41 10.47
CA GLN A 32 18.71 11.40 9.19
C GLN A 32 17.90 10.78 8.04
N LEU A 33 16.97 9.88 8.33
CA LEU A 33 16.12 9.18 7.34
C LEU A 33 14.74 9.84 7.20
N THR A 34 14.57 11.03 7.77
CA THR A 34 13.33 11.80 7.68
C THR A 34 13.54 13.13 6.98
N TYR A 35 12.62 13.46 6.08
CA TYR A 35 12.62 14.77 5.43
C TYR A 35 11.22 15.34 5.26
N HIS A 36 11.16 16.66 5.12
CA HIS A 36 9.92 17.36 4.89
C HIS A 36 9.42 17.12 3.46
N ARG A 37 8.14 16.76 3.32
CA ARG A 37 7.49 16.61 2.01
C ARG A 37 6.21 17.42 1.95
N THR A 38 6.21 18.45 1.10
CA THR A 38 5.04 19.31 0.90
C THR A 38 3.88 18.54 0.27
N SER A 39 2.69 18.66 0.87
CA SER A 39 1.47 18.07 0.33
C SER A 39 0.91 18.92 -0.82
N LYS A 40 0.79 18.34 -2.01
CA LYS A 40 0.19 19.01 -3.19
C LYS A 40 -1.33 19.18 -3.10
N SER A 41 -1.99 18.58 -2.10
CA SER A 41 -3.44 18.67 -1.89
C SER A 41 -4.30 18.33 -3.13
N GLY A 42 -3.81 17.47 -4.03
CA GLY A 42 -4.51 17.06 -5.24
C GLY A 42 -4.35 17.97 -6.46
N ARG A 43 -3.46 18.97 -6.39
CA ARG A 43 -3.12 19.87 -7.50
C ARG A 43 -1.90 19.41 -8.30
N ASN A 44 -1.86 19.74 -9.59
CA ASN A 44 -0.68 19.55 -10.45
C ASN A 44 0.29 20.75 -10.36
N ASN A 45 1.32 20.77 -11.21
CA ASN A 45 2.29 21.86 -11.33
C ASN A 45 1.65 23.20 -11.76
N ALA A 46 0.57 23.17 -12.55
CA ALA A 46 -0.18 24.35 -12.95
C ALA A 46 -1.16 24.86 -11.86
N GLY A 47 -1.20 24.25 -10.68
CA GLY A 47 -2.12 24.62 -9.60
C GLY A 47 -3.55 24.10 -9.77
N ILE A 48 -3.85 23.37 -10.85
CA ILE A 48 -5.18 22.84 -11.17
C ILE A 48 -5.46 21.57 -10.36
N ILE A 49 -6.68 21.44 -9.84
CA ILE A 49 -7.13 20.23 -9.11
C ILE A 49 -7.30 19.08 -10.10
N THR A 50 -6.39 18.10 -10.07
CA THR A 50 -6.47 16.87 -10.88
C THR A 50 -7.03 15.70 -10.08
N SER A 51 -6.80 15.68 -8.77
CA SER A 51 -7.33 14.68 -7.84
C SER A 51 -8.24 15.33 -6.82
N ARG A 52 -9.55 15.20 -7.02
CA ARG A 52 -10.57 15.75 -6.12
C ARG A 52 -10.49 15.15 -4.71
N HIS A 53 -11.05 15.88 -3.75
CA HIS A 53 -11.24 15.46 -2.35
C HIS A 53 -9.94 15.23 -1.54
N ARG A 54 -8.87 15.96 -1.85
CA ARG A 54 -7.58 15.94 -1.12
C ARG A 54 -7.30 17.29 -0.46
N GLY A 55 -6.64 17.27 0.71
CA GLY A 55 -6.15 18.46 1.41
C GLY A 55 -6.54 18.54 2.89
N GLY A 56 -5.87 19.42 3.64
CA GLY A 56 -6.18 19.74 5.05
C GLY A 56 -5.88 18.62 6.06
N GLY A 57 -4.92 17.76 5.78
CA GLY A 57 -4.49 16.70 6.69
C GLY A 57 -3.36 17.16 7.63
N HIS A 58 -3.06 16.35 8.64
CA HIS A 58 -1.96 16.59 9.56
C HIS A 58 -0.61 16.64 8.82
N LYS A 59 0.32 17.49 9.28
CA LYS A 59 1.70 17.56 8.74
C LYS A 59 2.41 16.22 8.95
N ARG A 60 3.20 15.80 7.96
CA ARG A 60 3.91 14.50 7.99
C ARG A 60 5.35 14.70 7.55
N LEU A 61 6.25 14.01 8.23
CA LEU A 61 7.61 13.79 7.74
C LEU A 61 7.58 12.54 6.86
N TYR A 62 8.26 12.60 5.72
CA TYR A 62 8.45 11.42 4.90
C TYR A 62 9.62 10.61 5.45
N ARG A 63 9.39 9.30 5.60
CA ARG A 63 10.43 8.34 5.97
C ARG A 63 10.95 7.65 4.73
N GLU A 64 12.25 7.77 4.51
CA GLU A 64 12.95 7.11 3.41
C GLU A 64 13.03 5.60 3.65
N ILE A 65 12.30 4.84 2.83
CA ILE A 65 12.33 3.37 2.86
C ILE A 65 13.28 2.87 1.78
N ASP A 66 14.11 1.92 2.15
CA ASP A 66 14.83 1.07 1.23
C ASP A 66 13.89 0.01 0.62
N PHE A 67 13.31 0.34 -0.53
CA PHE A 67 12.53 -0.62 -1.33
C PHE A 67 13.40 -1.52 -2.19
N ARG A 68 14.69 -1.19 -2.39
CA ARG A 68 15.59 -1.91 -3.31
C ARG A 68 16.31 -3.06 -2.63
N ARG A 69 16.58 -2.93 -1.32
CA ARG A 69 17.35 -3.90 -0.53
C ARG A 69 18.69 -4.19 -1.19
N ASP A 70 19.35 -3.13 -1.66
CA ASP A 70 20.59 -3.13 -2.45
C ASP A 70 21.85 -3.44 -1.62
N LYS A 71 21.78 -3.40 -0.27
CA LYS A 71 22.84 -3.93 0.59
C LYS A 71 22.85 -5.46 0.56
N LEU A 72 23.61 -6.01 -0.38
CA LEU A 72 23.76 -7.44 -0.59
C LEU A 72 24.73 -8.04 0.43
N ASN A 73 24.35 -9.18 1.02
CA ASN A 73 25.13 -10.01 1.93
C ASN A 73 25.63 -9.29 3.22
N VAL A 74 25.10 -8.11 3.52
CA VAL A 74 25.34 -7.40 4.79
C VAL A 74 24.17 -7.67 5.74
N PRO A 75 24.39 -8.39 6.87
CA PRO A 75 23.34 -8.61 7.84
C PRO A 75 23.02 -7.31 8.59
N GLY A 76 21.75 -7.11 8.93
CA GLY A 76 21.32 -6.00 9.75
C GLY A 76 20.32 -6.43 10.80
N GLY A 77 20.54 -5.98 12.04
CA GLY A 77 19.63 -6.23 13.15
C GLY A 77 18.45 -5.26 13.12
N VAL A 78 17.25 -5.75 13.43
CA VAL A 78 16.07 -4.91 13.63
C VAL A 78 16.23 -4.14 14.93
N ALA A 79 16.40 -2.83 14.83
CA ALA A 79 16.59 -1.94 15.98
C ALA A 79 15.26 -1.52 16.60
N SER A 80 14.28 -1.14 15.78
CA SER A 80 12.96 -0.71 16.25
C SER A 80 11.88 -0.93 15.20
N ILE A 81 10.63 -1.05 15.67
CA ILE A 81 9.43 -1.09 14.84
C ILE A 81 8.67 0.22 15.07
N GLU A 82 8.41 0.95 13.99
CA GLU A 82 7.84 2.29 14.04
C GLU A 82 6.53 2.42 13.25
N TYR A 83 5.68 3.33 13.71
CA TYR A 83 4.52 3.80 12.98
C TYR A 83 4.89 4.75 11.85
N ASP A 84 4.38 4.53 10.62
CA ASP A 84 4.52 5.49 9.52
C ASP A 84 3.23 6.18 9.05
N PRO A 85 3.12 7.53 9.09
CA PRO A 85 1.91 8.23 8.68
C PRO A 85 1.77 8.32 7.15
N ASN A 86 2.78 7.92 6.35
CA ASN A 86 2.73 8.02 4.88
C ASN A 86 2.21 6.74 4.23
N ARG A 87 2.11 5.64 4.97
CA ARG A 87 1.61 4.34 4.51
C ARG A 87 0.75 3.69 5.59
N ASN A 88 0.17 2.54 5.27
CA ASN A 88 -0.62 1.77 6.22
C ASN A 88 0.22 0.73 6.98
N ALA A 89 1.31 0.24 6.39
CA ALA A 89 2.21 -0.71 7.02
C ALA A 89 3.13 -0.03 8.05
N PHE A 90 3.49 -0.75 9.09
CA PHE A 90 4.62 -0.37 9.95
C PHE A 90 5.95 -0.54 9.20
N ILE A 91 6.99 0.04 9.77
CA ILE A 91 8.35 -0.04 9.24
C ILE A 91 9.31 -0.50 10.33
N CYS A 92 10.41 -1.11 9.93
CA CYS A 92 11.49 -1.48 10.81
C CYS A 92 12.70 -0.60 10.52
N LEU A 93 13.33 -0.06 11.56
CA LEU A 93 14.67 0.50 11.46
C LEU A 93 15.66 -0.65 11.54
N ILE A 94 16.47 -0.82 10.49
CA ILE A 94 17.53 -1.82 10.44
C ILE A 94 18.86 -1.12 10.70
N LYS A 95 19.66 -1.66 11.61
CA LYS A 95 21.06 -1.27 11.82
C LYS A 95 21.94 -2.35 11.21
N TYR A 96 22.60 -2.02 10.11
CA TYR A 96 23.54 -2.92 9.44
C TYR A 96 24.85 -3.00 10.21
N THR A 97 25.61 -4.08 10.00
CA THR A 97 26.92 -4.28 10.62
C THR A 97 27.95 -3.23 10.20
N ASP A 98 27.80 -2.65 9.02
CA ASP A 98 28.63 -1.54 8.52
C ASP A 98 28.30 -0.17 9.16
N GLY A 99 27.32 -0.11 10.06
CA GLY A 99 26.92 1.09 10.78
C GLY A 99 25.79 1.88 10.13
N ASP A 100 25.45 1.57 8.87
CA ASP A 100 24.35 2.23 8.18
C ASP A 100 23.00 1.84 8.79
N LYS A 101 22.06 2.78 8.70
CA LYS A 101 20.68 2.56 9.13
C LYS A 101 19.73 2.78 7.97
N ARG A 102 18.76 1.91 7.81
CA ARG A 102 17.72 2.04 6.77
C ARG A 102 16.37 1.59 7.27
N TYR A 103 15.31 2.21 6.77
CA TYR A 103 13.96 1.69 6.98
C TYR A 103 13.58 0.65 5.96
N ILE A 104 12.92 -0.41 6.41
CA ILE A 104 12.24 -1.38 5.55
C ILE A 104 10.78 -1.49 5.94
N LEU A 105 9.96 -2.11 5.08
CA LEU A 105 8.61 -2.49 5.48
C LEU A 105 8.68 -3.58 6.54
N HIS A 106 7.88 -3.44 7.60
CA HIS A 106 7.81 -4.43 8.66
C HIS A 106 7.10 -5.70 8.15
N PRO A 107 7.78 -6.86 8.12
CA PRO A 107 7.14 -8.13 7.84
C PRO A 107 6.52 -8.71 9.12
N ARG A 108 5.36 -9.36 8.99
CA ARG A 108 4.68 -10.01 10.11
C ARG A 108 5.57 -11.12 10.70
N GLY A 109 5.79 -11.07 12.01
CA GLY A 109 6.53 -12.07 12.76
C GLY A 109 8.00 -11.75 12.97
N VAL A 110 8.47 -10.58 12.53
CA VAL A 110 9.83 -10.10 12.81
C VAL A 110 9.83 -9.19 14.03
N GLY A 111 10.60 -9.56 15.06
CA GLY A 111 10.78 -8.79 16.29
C GLY A 111 11.99 -7.86 16.25
N VAL A 112 12.16 -7.09 17.33
CA VAL A 112 13.41 -6.36 17.59
C VAL A 112 14.51 -7.36 17.95
N GLY A 113 15.71 -7.19 17.40
CA GLY A 113 16.84 -8.10 17.56
C GLY A 113 17.00 -9.13 16.44
N ASP A 114 15.95 -9.38 15.66
CA ASP A 114 16.03 -10.30 14.53
C ASP A 114 17.02 -9.80 13.46
N ILE A 115 17.74 -10.73 12.84
CA ILE A 115 18.71 -10.44 11.79
C ILE A 115 18.04 -10.58 10.44
N VAL A 116 18.24 -9.58 9.59
CA VAL A 116 17.70 -9.54 8.25
C VAL A 116 18.80 -9.25 7.23
N THR A 117 18.85 -10.06 6.17
CA THR A 117 19.84 -9.98 5.11
C THR A 117 19.17 -9.92 3.74
N SER A 118 19.82 -9.28 2.78
CA SER A 118 19.41 -9.27 1.37
C SER A 118 20.50 -9.93 0.53
N GLY A 119 20.15 -10.77 -0.43
CA GLY A 119 21.14 -11.40 -1.31
C GLY A 119 20.68 -12.72 -1.92
N PRO A 120 21.40 -13.22 -2.94
CA PRO A 120 21.14 -14.55 -3.49
C PRO A 120 21.47 -15.68 -2.51
N ASP A 121 22.40 -15.43 -1.58
CA ASP A 121 22.88 -16.40 -0.58
C ASP A 121 22.16 -16.28 0.76
N ALA A 122 21.21 -15.35 0.88
CA ALA A 122 20.43 -15.19 2.11
C ALA A 122 19.53 -16.42 2.36
N SER A 123 19.31 -16.74 3.64
CA SER A 123 18.42 -17.84 4.01
C SER A 123 16.96 -17.49 3.73
N VAL A 124 16.13 -18.53 3.53
CA VAL A 124 14.69 -18.38 3.28
C VAL A 124 13.93 -18.13 4.60
N SER A 125 14.26 -17.05 5.29
CA SER A 125 13.61 -16.61 6.53
C SER A 125 12.80 -15.33 6.33
N ILE A 126 11.87 -15.05 7.24
CA ILE A 126 10.98 -13.88 7.15
C ILE A 126 11.81 -12.59 7.23
N GLY A 127 11.52 -11.62 6.36
CA GLY A 127 12.22 -10.34 6.28
C GLY A 127 13.41 -10.34 5.32
N ASN A 128 14.05 -11.49 5.10
CA ASN A 128 15.13 -11.60 4.12
C ASN A 128 14.62 -11.32 2.71
N ALA A 129 15.49 -10.76 1.89
CA ALA A 129 15.16 -10.41 0.52
C ALA A 129 16.07 -11.14 -0.48
N LEU A 130 15.45 -11.86 -1.41
CA LEU A 130 16.14 -12.74 -2.35
C LEU A 130 15.61 -12.50 -3.76
N PRO A 131 16.40 -12.82 -4.80
CA PRO A 131 15.85 -12.94 -6.15
C PRO A 131 14.84 -14.08 -6.22
N LEU A 132 13.81 -13.92 -7.05
CA LEU A 132 12.78 -14.94 -7.27
C LEU A 132 13.36 -16.27 -7.77
N THR A 133 14.54 -16.28 -8.40
CA THR A 133 15.30 -17.50 -8.74
C THR A 133 15.51 -18.41 -7.53
N ARG A 134 15.87 -17.85 -6.37
CA ARG A 134 16.25 -18.60 -5.16
C ARG A 134 15.08 -18.89 -4.22
N ILE A 135 13.98 -18.16 -4.34
CA ILE A 135 12.82 -18.31 -3.45
C ILE A 135 12.01 -19.57 -3.78
N PRO A 136 11.78 -20.52 -2.85
CA PRO A 136 11.08 -21.77 -3.18
C PRO A 136 9.63 -21.54 -3.61
N LEU A 137 9.08 -22.48 -4.39
CA LEU A 137 7.69 -22.45 -4.79
C LEU A 137 6.77 -22.51 -3.57
N GLY A 138 5.62 -21.86 -3.66
CA GLY A 138 4.63 -21.83 -2.58
C GLY A 138 4.91 -20.85 -1.45
N THR A 139 6.11 -20.26 -1.40
CA THR A 139 6.44 -19.24 -0.39
C THR A 139 5.60 -17.98 -0.52
N ILE A 140 5.39 -17.35 0.64
CA ILE A 140 4.70 -16.07 0.75
C ILE A 140 5.74 -14.96 0.70
N ILE A 141 5.53 -13.99 -0.18
CA ILE A 141 6.44 -12.87 -0.41
C ILE A 141 5.71 -11.53 -0.43
N HIS A 142 6.46 -10.46 -0.20
CA HIS A 142 6.02 -9.08 -0.28
C HIS A 142 7.13 -8.19 -0.87
N ASN A 143 6.82 -6.91 -1.08
CA ASN A 143 7.75 -5.92 -1.64
C ASN A 143 8.43 -6.37 -2.95
N VAL A 144 7.62 -6.81 -3.92
CA VAL A 144 8.09 -7.45 -5.15
C VAL A 144 8.44 -6.40 -6.21
N GLU A 145 9.61 -6.56 -6.84
CA GLU A 145 9.99 -5.78 -8.02
C GLU A 145 9.19 -6.18 -9.27
N LEU A 146 8.82 -5.19 -10.11
CA LEU A 146 8.22 -5.48 -11.42
C LEU A 146 9.28 -5.56 -12.54
N LYS A 147 10.44 -4.94 -12.31
CA LYS A 147 11.63 -4.96 -13.15
C LYS A 147 12.82 -5.00 -12.21
N SER A 148 13.80 -5.85 -12.51
CA SER A 148 14.99 -6.02 -11.69
C SER A 148 15.69 -4.68 -11.42
N GLY A 149 16.04 -4.42 -10.17
CA GLY A 149 16.78 -3.22 -9.72
C GLY A 149 15.96 -1.94 -9.64
N LYS A 150 14.65 -1.97 -9.94
CA LYS A 150 13.77 -0.79 -9.80
C LYS A 150 13.16 -0.66 -8.40
N GLY A 151 13.47 -1.58 -7.49
CA GLY A 151 12.92 -1.64 -6.15
C GLY A 151 11.49 -2.19 -6.11
N GLY A 152 11.07 -2.61 -4.93
CA GLY A 152 9.76 -3.19 -4.70
C GLY A 152 8.63 -2.20 -5.04
N GLN A 153 7.80 -2.58 -6.01
CA GLN A 153 6.69 -1.76 -6.50
C GLN A 153 5.34 -2.35 -6.10
N SER A 154 5.27 -3.68 -6.00
CA SER A 154 4.05 -4.44 -5.73
C SER A 154 4.05 -5.02 -4.32
N VAL A 155 2.85 -5.29 -3.79
CA VAL A 155 2.67 -5.99 -2.49
C VAL A 155 3.33 -5.26 -1.32
N ARG A 156 2.99 -3.98 -1.15
CA ARG A 156 3.54 -3.11 -0.08
C ARG A 156 2.53 -2.67 0.97
N ALA A 157 1.24 -2.92 0.71
CA ALA A 157 0.18 -2.55 1.63
C ALA A 157 0.22 -3.44 2.87
N ALA A 158 -0.20 -2.91 4.01
CA ALA A 158 -0.37 -3.67 5.23
C ALA A 158 -1.22 -4.94 5.02
N GLY A 159 -0.76 -6.06 5.57
CA GLY A 159 -1.35 -7.38 5.38
C GLY A 159 -1.23 -7.98 3.96
N ALA A 160 -0.66 -7.27 2.99
CA ALA A 160 -0.54 -7.78 1.64
C ALA A 160 0.53 -8.88 1.54
N ALA A 161 0.24 -9.86 0.70
CA ALA A 161 1.12 -10.97 0.39
C ALA A 161 0.88 -11.40 -1.07
N ALA A 162 1.92 -11.92 -1.71
CA ALA A 162 1.85 -12.69 -2.94
C ALA A 162 2.43 -14.08 -2.71
N LYS A 163 2.09 -15.02 -3.59
CA LYS A 163 2.58 -16.39 -3.53
C LYS A 163 3.31 -16.73 -4.82
N VAL A 164 4.49 -17.36 -4.71
CA VAL A 164 5.20 -17.92 -5.86
C VAL A 164 4.50 -19.21 -6.28
N VAL A 165 3.99 -19.28 -7.50
CA VAL A 165 3.19 -20.42 -8.00
C VAL A 165 4.05 -21.36 -8.81
N ALA A 166 4.77 -20.83 -9.80
CA ALA A 166 5.61 -21.60 -10.71
C ALA A 166 6.83 -20.77 -11.12
N LYS A 167 7.85 -21.45 -11.64
CA LYS A 167 9.03 -20.85 -12.24
C LYS A 167 9.29 -21.57 -13.57
N GLU A 168 9.28 -20.82 -14.66
CA GLU A 168 9.42 -21.34 -16.01
C GLU A 168 10.38 -20.44 -16.79
N GLY A 169 11.44 -21.03 -17.35
CA GLY A 169 12.47 -20.29 -18.06
C GLY A 169 13.06 -19.15 -17.23
N GLN A 170 12.98 -17.91 -17.73
CA GLN A 170 13.44 -16.69 -17.05
C GLN A 170 12.34 -15.96 -16.27
N LEU A 171 11.12 -16.50 -16.21
CA LEU A 171 9.97 -15.88 -15.57
C LEU A 171 9.48 -16.70 -14.37
N ALA A 172 8.96 -16.01 -13.37
CA ALA A 172 8.27 -16.54 -12.21
C ALA A 172 6.80 -16.14 -12.28
N THR A 173 5.93 -17.10 -12.04
CA THR A 173 4.49 -16.91 -11.97
C THR A 173 4.10 -16.59 -10.53
N LEU A 174 3.62 -15.36 -10.30
CA LEU A 174 3.17 -14.90 -8.99
C LEU A 174 1.66 -14.75 -8.94
N ARG A 175 1.06 -15.20 -7.84
CA ARG A 175 -0.32 -14.85 -7.47
C ARG A 175 -0.29 -13.61 -6.61
N LEU A 176 -0.75 -12.49 -7.17
CA LEU A 176 -0.84 -11.19 -6.51
C LEU A 176 -1.99 -11.14 -5.49
N PRO A 177 -1.99 -10.18 -4.54
CA PRO A 177 -3.08 -10.00 -3.58
C PRO A 177 -4.44 -9.70 -4.24
N SER A 178 -4.44 -9.23 -5.49
CA SER A 178 -5.65 -9.04 -6.30
C SER A 178 -6.21 -10.34 -6.90
N ASN A 179 -5.61 -11.49 -6.61
CA ASN A 179 -5.82 -12.78 -7.29
C ASN A 179 -5.46 -12.81 -8.80
N GLU A 180 -4.83 -11.75 -9.31
CA GLU A 180 -4.18 -11.75 -10.62
C GLU A 180 -2.97 -12.69 -10.61
N ILE A 181 -2.85 -13.52 -11.64
CA ILE A 181 -1.66 -14.35 -11.88
C ILE A 181 -0.82 -13.63 -12.93
N ARG A 182 0.42 -13.32 -12.56
CA ARG A 182 1.31 -12.49 -13.37
C ARG A 182 2.71 -13.07 -13.44
N LEU A 183 3.31 -12.97 -14.62
CA LEU A 183 4.70 -13.30 -14.90
C LEU A 183 5.60 -12.10 -14.56
N ILE A 184 6.65 -12.37 -13.79
CA ILE A 184 7.69 -11.43 -13.39
C ILE A 184 9.05 -12.09 -13.63
N SER A 185 10.08 -11.34 -14.00
CA SER A 185 11.40 -11.93 -14.22
C SER A 185 11.97 -12.55 -12.95
N GLN A 186 12.61 -13.71 -13.06
CA GLN A 186 13.18 -14.40 -11.90
C GLN A 186 14.33 -13.62 -11.23
N SER A 187 14.98 -12.70 -11.95
CA SER A 187 16.00 -11.79 -11.39
C SER A 187 15.43 -10.64 -10.56
N CYS A 188 14.10 -10.51 -10.49
CA CYS A 188 13.45 -9.53 -9.63
C CYS A 188 13.58 -9.93 -8.17
N LEU A 189 13.83 -8.95 -7.31
CA LEU A 189 13.98 -9.14 -5.88
C LEU A 189 12.60 -9.14 -5.18
N ALA A 190 12.47 -9.95 -4.14
CA ALA A 190 11.28 -9.99 -3.29
C ALA A 190 11.68 -10.30 -1.84
N SER A 191 10.91 -9.77 -0.89
CA SER A 191 11.11 -10.03 0.54
C SER A 191 10.21 -11.16 1.01
N ILE A 192 10.73 -12.09 1.80
CA ILE A 192 9.98 -13.22 2.32
C ILE A 192 9.04 -12.75 3.44
N GLY A 193 7.84 -13.31 3.44
CA GLY A 193 6.81 -13.05 4.44
C GLY A 193 5.68 -12.16 3.94
N ARG A 194 4.74 -11.89 4.83
CA ARG A 194 3.60 -10.99 4.61
C ARG A 194 3.91 -9.64 5.26
N VAL A 195 3.44 -8.54 4.67
CA VAL A 195 3.53 -7.22 5.32
C VAL A 195 2.72 -7.24 6.63
N GLY A 196 3.28 -6.67 7.69
CA GLY A 196 2.61 -6.53 9.00
C GLY A 196 1.36 -5.65 8.98
N ASN A 197 0.81 -5.38 10.15
CA ASN A 197 -0.42 -4.59 10.34
C ASN A 197 -1.64 -5.12 9.57
N VAL A 198 -1.92 -6.42 9.72
CA VAL A 198 -3.02 -7.10 9.01
C VAL A 198 -4.39 -6.53 9.39
N ASP A 199 -4.55 -6.10 10.63
CA ASP A 199 -5.84 -5.69 11.21
C ASP A 199 -6.27 -4.26 10.81
N ILE A 200 -5.48 -3.56 9.98
CA ILE A 200 -5.80 -2.20 9.51
C ILE A 200 -7.16 -2.09 8.82
N ASN A 201 -7.62 -3.16 8.16
CA ASN A 201 -8.88 -3.14 7.44
C ASN A 201 -10.08 -3.11 8.39
N ASN A 202 -9.88 -3.47 9.65
CA ASN A 202 -10.91 -3.48 10.68
C ASN A 202 -10.97 -2.13 11.42
N GLU A 203 -10.11 -1.16 11.08
CA GLU A 203 -10.13 0.17 11.70
C GLU A 203 -11.38 0.97 11.29
N GLY A 204 -12.09 1.51 12.28
CA GLY A 204 -13.28 2.32 12.13
C GLY A 204 -13.02 3.76 12.54
N LEU A 205 -12.99 4.70 11.58
CA LEU A 205 -12.70 6.12 11.84
C LEU A 205 -13.71 6.81 12.79
N GLY A 206 -14.93 6.30 12.89
CA GLY A 206 -16.01 6.74 13.79
C GLY A 206 -16.67 8.07 13.44
N LYS A 207 -15.88 9.09 13.07
CA LYS A 207 -16.34 10.45 12.79
C LYS A 207 -15.76 11.05 11.52
N ALA A 208 -16.48 12.01 10.93
CA ALA A 208 -16.03 12.73 9.74
C ALA A 208 -14.70 13.48 9.95
N GLY A 209 -14.49 14.04 11.14
CA GLY A 209 -13.25 14.74 11.50
C GLY A 209 -11.98 13.87 11.39
N SER A 210 -12.05 12.60 11.77
CA SER A 210 -10.93 11.65 11.64
C SER A 210 -10.51 11.49 10.17
N LYS A 211 -11.48 11.49 9.25
CA LYS A 211 -11.22 11.44 7.81
C LYS A 211 -10.56 12.73 7.30
N ARG A 212 -10.89 13.89 7.89
CA ARG A 212 -10.26 15.17 7.58
C ARG A 212 -8.78 15.17 7.99
N TRP A 213 -8.44 14.65 9.17
CA TRP A 213 -7.04 14.52 9.64
C TRP A 213 -6.16 13.70 8.68
N LEU A 214 -6.76 12.74 7.97
CA LEU A 214 -6.09 11.96 6.91
C LEU A 214 -5.90 12.72 5.58
N GLY A 215 -6.28 13.99 5.51
CA GLY A 215 -6.20 14.82 4.30
C GLY A 215 -7.24 14.44 3.24
N ARG A 216 -8.38 13.88 3.67
CA ARG A 216 -9.50 13.51 2.79
C ARG A 216 -10.65 14.51 3.01
N ARG A 217 -10.93 15.31 1.98
CA ARG A 217 -12.07 16.25 1.97
C ARG A 217 -13.39 15.50 1.70
N PRO A 218 -14.55 16.08 2.04
CA PRO A 218 -15.85 15.47 1.74
C PRO A 218 -16.01 15.22 0.23
N LYS A 219 -16.77 14.17 -0.11
CA LYS A 219 -17.14 13.84 -1.49
C LYS A 219 -18.63 14.11 -1.67
N VAL A 220 -18.97 14.93 -2.64
CA VAL A 220 -20.35 15.19 -3.04
C VAL A 220 -20.77 14.15 -4.09
N ARG A 221 -22.00 13.65 -3.99
CA ARG A 221 -22.57 12.72 -4.98
C ARG A 221 -22.98 13.50 -6.23
N GLY A 222 -22.82 12.92 -7.41
CA GLY A 222 -23.24 13.57 -8.66
C GLY A 222 -24.75 13.77 -8.80
N SER A 223 -25.56 13.05 -8.01
CA SER A 223 -27.02 13.25 -7.94
C SER A 223 -27.42 14.45 -7.07
N ALA A 224 -26.47 15.10 -6.39
CA ALA A 224 -26.69 16.24 -5.51
C ALA A 224 -26.07 17.51 -6.09
N THR A 225 -25.84 17.54 -7.40
CA THR A 225 -25.23 18.64 -8.13
C THR A 225 -26.15 19.05 -9.28
N ASN A 226 -25.81 20.12 -10.00
CA ASN A 226 -26.57 20.58 -11.15
C ASN A 226 -26.16 19.84 -12.44
N PRO A 227 -26.95 19.92 -13.52
CA PRO A 227 -26.62 19.29 -14.80
C PRO A 227 -25.25 19.71 -15.38
N VAL A 228 -24.81 20.93 -15.08
CA VAL A 228 -23.49 21.46 -15.50
C VAL A 228 -22.32 20.73 -14.83
N ASP A 229 -22.49 20.22 -13.61
CA ASP A 229 -21.41 19.64 -12.81
C ASP A 229 -21.25 18.13 -13.02
N HIS A 230 -22.36 17.43 -13.29
CA HIS A 230 -22.38 15.97 -13.38
C HIS A 230 -23.49 15.47 -14.30
N PRO A 231 -23.25 14.39 -15.06
CA PRO A 231 -24.27 13.67 -15.83
C PRO A 231 -25.54 13.20 -15.10
N HIS A 232 -25.53 13.24 -13.76
CA HIS A 232 -26.65 12.79 -12.92
C HIS A 232 -27.24 13.96 -12.12
N GLY A 233 -26.78 15.18 -12.38
CA GLY A 233 -27.23 16.36 -11.67
C GLY A 233 -28.56 16.88 -12.21
N GLY A 234 -29.27 17.61 -11.37
CA GLY A 234 -30.58 18.20 -11.66
C GLY A 234 -31.77 17.26 -11.43
N GLY A 235 -32.92 17.69 -11.96
CA GLY A 235 -34.23 17.11 -11.70
C GLY A 235 -34.91 17.71 -10.46
N GLU A 236 -36.24 17.69 -10.46
CA GLU A 236 -37.03 18.13 -9.32
C GLU A 236 -36.96 17.08 -8.19
N GLY A 237 -36.49 17.51 -7.01
CA GLY A 237 -36.33 16.61 -5.87
C GLY A 237 -35.26 15.53 -6.07
N ARG A 238 -35.50 14.33 -5.52
CA ARG A 238 -34.55 13.20 -5.60
C ARG A 238 -34.86 12.36 -6.83
N THR A 239 -33.93 12.36 -7.78
CA THR A 239 -34.07 11.61 -9.03
C THR A 239 -33.25 10.32 -9.04
N SER A 240 -33.71 9.37 -9.87
CA SER A 240 -32.92 8.19 -10.23
C SER A 240 -31.83 8.60 -11.25
N ILE A 241 -31.03 7.62 -11.71
CA ILE A 241 -29.90 7.91 -12.61
C ILE A 241 -30.36 8.46 -13.97
N GLY A 242 -31.58 8.12 -14.43
CA GLY A 242 -32.16 8.61 -15.68
C GLY A 242 -31.40 8.23 -16.97
N ARG A 243 -30.37 7.38 -16.88
CA ARG A 243 -29.51 6.94 -18.00
C ARG A 243 -29.29 5.44 -17.97
N LYS A 244 -29.05 4.83 -19.14
CA LYS A 244 -28.80 3.38 -19.30
C LYS A 244 -27.66 2.85 -18.41
N LYS A 245 -26.62 3.65 -18.18
CA LYS A 245 -25.48 3.30 -17.32
C LYS A 245 -25.07 4.49 -16.46
N PRO A 246 -24.62 4.27 -15.21
CA PRO A 246 -24.10 5.35 -14.39
C PRO A 246 -22.80 5.90 -14.97
N SER A 247 -22.66 7.22 -14.96
CA SER A 247 -21.49 7.94 -15.46
C SER A 247 -20.63 8.52 -14.34
N THR A 248 -19.35 8.73 -14.67
CA THR A 248 -18.41 9.56 -13.93
C THR A 248 -18.70 11.05 -14.21
N PRO A 249 -18.13 12.00 -13.44
CA PRO A 249 -18.30 13.43 -13.72
C PRO A 249 -17.84 13.86 -15.12
N TRP A 250 -16.91 13.09 -15.71
CA TRP A 250 -16.40 13.32 -17.06
C TRP A 250 -17.19 12.57 -18.14
N GLY A 251 -18.40 12.08 -17.83
CA GLY A 251 -19.28 11.41 -18.79
C GLY A 251 -18.98 9.94 -19.07
N HIS A 252 -17.80 9.42 -18.71
CA HIS A 252 -17.47 8.00 -18.94
C HIS A 252 -18.33 7.06 -18.07
N VAL A 253 -18.67 5.88 -18.61
CA VAL A 253 -19.36 4.81 -17.87
C VAL A 253 -18.57 4.38 -16.64
N ALA A 254 -19.19 4.42 -15.47
CA ALA A 254 -18.57 4.13 -14.17
C ALA A 254 -18.63 2.65 -13.77
N LEU A 255 -19.67 1.91 -14.21
CA LEU A 255 -19.89 0.50 -13.86
C LEU A 255 -19.67 -0.42 -15.08
N GLY A 256 -18.91 -1.50 -14.88
CA GLY A 256 -18.71 -2.57 -15.87
C GLY A 256 -17.78 -2.25 -17.05
N ARG A 257 -17.49 -0.98 -17.35
CA ARG A 257 -16.56 -0.63 -18.43
C ARG A 257 -15.10 -0.86 -18.02
N ARG A 258 -14.39 -1.73 -18.75
CA ARG A 258 -12.94 -1.94 -18.58
C ARG A 258 -12.17 -0.68 -19.00
N SER A 259 -11.32 -0.16 -18.12
CA SER A 259 -10.53 1.06 -18.34
C SER A 259 -9.07 0.82 -18.76
N ARG A 260 -8.62 -0.44 -18.77
CA ARG A 260 -7.27 -0.81 -19.19
C ARG A 260 -7.15 -0.77 -20.72
N ARG A 261 -6.11 -0.10 -21.23
CA ARG A 261 -5.79 -0.08 -22.67
C ARG A 261 -5.48 -1.50 -23.19
N SER A 262 -6.02 -1.84 -24.37
CA SER A 262 -5.93 -3.16 -25.01
C SER A 262 -4.52 -3.49 -25.53
N GLY A 263 -3.77 -2.51 -26.06
CA GLY A 263 -2.43 -2.70 -26.62
C GLY A 263 -1.27 -2.51 -25.64
N LYS A 264 -1.47 -2.75 -24.34
CA LYS A 264 -0.41 -2.51 -23.34
C LYS A 264 0.62 -3.65 -23.36
N TYR A 265 1.91 -3.32 -23.47
CA TYR A 265 3.05 -4.27 -23.46
C TYR A 265 3.03 -5.30 -22.33
N SER A 266 2.45 -4.96 -21.18
CA SER A 266 2.36 -5.87 -20.02
C SER A 266 1.20 -6.87 -20.10
N ASN A 267 0.39 -6.86 -21.16
CA ASN A 267 -0.75 -7.78 -21.30
C ASN A 267 -0.34 -9.25 -21.45
N PRO A 268 0.68 -9.62 -22.25
CA PRO A 268 1.17 -11.00 -22.34
C PRO A 268 1.71 -11.53 -21.01
N LEU A 269 2.24 -10.64 -20.16
CA LEU A 269 2.76 -11.01 -18.83
C LEU A 269 1.65 -11.31 -17.80
N ILE A 270 0.37 -11.18 -18.15
CA ILE A 270 -0.75 -11.44 -17.24
C ILE A 270 -1.46 -12.71 -17.72
N LEU A 271 -1.17 -13.83 -17.06
CA LEU A 271 -1.78 -15.13 -17.36
C LEU A 271 -3.26 -15.16 -17.00
N ARG A 272 -3.60 -14.62 -15.81
CA ARG A 272 -4.99 -14.58 -15.33
C ARG A 272 -5.27 -13.26 -14.68
N ARG A 273 -6.29 -12.55 -15.18
CA ARG A 273 -6.74 -11.30 -14.56
C ARG A 273 -7.47 -11.58 -13.24
N ARG A 274 -7.54 -10.57 -12.37
CA ARG A 274 -8.36 -10.63 -11.16
C ARG A 274 -9.79 -11.06 -11.49
N LYS A 275 -10.37 -11.97 -10.69
CA LYS A 275 -11.81 -12.24 -10.74
C LYS A 275 -12.51 -11.04 -10.09
N GLY A 276 -13.25 -10.28 -10.88
CA GLY A 276 -14.02 -9.13 -10.42
C GLY A 276 -14.89 -8.60 -11.55
N PHE A 277 -16.20 -8.73 -11.32
CA PHE A 277 -17.40 -8.35 -12.09
C PHE A 277 -17.18 -7.62 -13.42
#